data_AF-A0A0G3IEE5-F1
#
_entry.id   AF-A0A0G3IEE5-F1
#
_cell.length_a   1.000
_cell.length_b   1.000
_cell.length_c   1.000
_cell.angle_alpha   90.00
_cell.angle_beta   90.00
_cell.angle_gamma   90.00
#
_symmetry.space_group_name_H-M   'P 1'
#
loop_
_entity.id
_entity.type
_entity.pdbx_description
1 polymer ?
#
loop_
_entity_poly.entity_id
_entity_poly.type
_entity_poly.pdbx_seq_one_letter_code
_entity_poly.pdbx_strand_id
1 'polypeptide(L)'
;MVRRSQRKDPESLRKALIVLLTNFEAELKRDDLRGKVVALVPAHHGLRDLGSSLILDEAAPSARDRILLYLTKYPRQMIAGDELMVISGIGEWARRVRELRVEHGWSIASGVAIKEMLEQGELKPEDLAAGKLDTNDYMLLDERQDRDAAFRWNTANDIRKTKASVQDKILEFLKANVGKPVTGEELRYVANDKTEWARRVRELRTEEGWAVATRNMGRPELPIGTYILEDLHQAPPHDRRIPDDVRRAVLRRDGYTCLHCGWTPSEWNKADPRHLELHHKVQHAHGGKNDEENLITLCTVCHDVVHRDEKV
;
A
#
# COMPACT_ATOMS: atom_id res chain seq x y z
N MET A 1 -14.55 -6.37 32.27
CA MET A 1 -14.89 -6.05 30.86
C MET A 1 -14.31 -4.67 30.55
N VAL A 2 -13.60 -4.49 29.43
CA VAL A 2 -12.96 -3.19 29.10
C VAL A 2 -14.05 -2.14 28.81
N ARG A 3 -13.95 -0.95 29.41
CA ARG A 3 -14.88 0.15 29.19
C ARG A 3 -14.88 0.55 27.71
N ARG A 4 -16.06 0.57 27.09
CA ARG A 4 -16.26 1.13 25.74
C ARG A 4 -16.42 2.65 25.85
N SER A 5 -15.91 3.35 24.83
CA SER A 5 -16.13 4.80 24.70
C SER A 5 -17.62 5.11 24.63
N GLN A 6 -18.07 6.13 25.34
CA GLN A 6 -19.47 6.56 25.35
C GLN A 6 -19.63 7.83 24.53
N ARG A 7 -20.32 7.72 23.39
CA ARG A 7 -20.64 8.87 22.54
C ARG A 7 -21.69 9.76 23.20
N LYS A 8 -21.37 11.04 23.37
CA LYS A 8 -22.27 12.07 23.90
C LYS A 8 -21.99 13.39 23.17
N ASP A 9 -22.75 14.43 23.51
CA ASP A 9 -22.44 15.79 23.06
C ASP A 9 -20.99 16.19 23.42
N PRO A 10 -20.13 16.54 22.43
CA PRO A 10 -18.74 16.89 22.67
C PRO A 10 -18.55 18.06 23.64
N GLU A 11 -19.42 19.07 23.60
CA GLU A 11 -19.30 20.25 24.46
C GLU A 11 -19.59 19.90 25.93
N SER A 12 -20.56 19.04 26.18
CA SER A 12 -20.84 18.49 27.50
C SER A 12 -19.67 17.67 28.05
N LEU A 13 -19.03 16.85 27.22
CA LEU A 13 -17.84 16.09 27.58
C LEU A 13 -16.63 16.99 27.88
N ARG A 14 -16.42 18.04 27.08
CA ARG A 14 -15.39 19.06 27.30
C ARG A 14 -15.57 19.75 28.65
N LYS A 15 -16.79 20.18 28.99
CA LYS A 15 -17.10 20.81 30.29
C LYS A 15 -16.79 19.87 31.46
N ALA A 16 -17.18 18.59 31.35
CA ALA A 16 -16.90 17.60 32.39
C ALA A 16 -15.38 17.36 32.58
N LEU A 17 -14.62 17.33 31.48
CA LEU A 17 -13.15 17.19 31.52
C LEU A 17 -12.49 18.37 32.22
N ILE A 18 -12.91 19.60 31.93
CA ILE A 18 -12.37 20.80 32.58
C ILE A 18 -12.55 20.70 34.10
N VAL A 19 -13.75 20.34 34.56
CA VAL A 19 -14.02 20.18 36.00
C VAL A 19 -13.10 19.14 36.63
N LEU A 20 -12.92 17.97 35.99
CA LEU A 20 -12.03 16.92 36.48
C LEU A 20 -10.57 17.40 36.59
N LEU A 21 -10.08 18.10 35.57
CA LEU A 21 -8.70 18.60 35.53
C LEU A 21 -8.47 19.74 36.52
N THR A 22 -9.43 20.66 36.67
CA THR A 22 -9.36 21.72 37.69
C THR A 22 -9.31 21.13 39.10
N ASN A 23 -10.15 20.13 39.39
CA ASN A 23 -10.18 19.48 40.70
C ASN A 23 -8.93 18.63 41.00
N PHE A 24 -8.19 18.22 39.96
CA PHE A 24 -6.98 17.41 40.11
C PHE A 24 -5.83 18.16 40.80
N GLU A 25 -5.87 19.51 40.86
CA GLU A 25 -4.88 20.30 41.60
C GLU A 25 -4.79 19.90 43.08
N ALA A 26 -5.92 19.54 43.70
CA ALA A 26 -5.95 19.07 45.09
C ALA A 26 -5.25 17.71 45.25
N GLU A 27 -5.39 16.82 44.28
CA GLU A 27 -4.76 15.49 44.31
C GLU A 27 -3.23 15.57 44.18
N LEU A 28 -2.70 16.56 43.44
CA LEU A 28 -1.25 16.78 43.31
C LEU A 28 -0.54 17.04 44.65
N LYS A 29 -1.25 17.64 45.61
CA LYS A 29 -0.73 18.01 46.94
C LYS A 29 -0.64 16.82 47.91
N ARG A 30 -1.20 15.67 47.57
CA ARG A 30 -1.19 14.44 48.40
C ARG A 30 0.11 13.66 48.19
N ASP A 31 0.49 12.82 49.15
CA ASP A 31 1.71 11.98 49.02
C ASP A 31 1.43 10.57 48.43
N ASP A 32 0.19 10.31 47.99
CA ASP A 32 -0.21 9.02 47.44
C ASP A 32 -0.11 8.99 45.90
N LEU A 33 0.94 8.35 45.39
CA LEU A 33 1.15 8.16 43.95
C LEU A 33 0.01 7.38 43.29
N ARG A 34 -0.48 6.30 43.93
CA ARG A 34 -1.53 5.46 43.34
C ARG A 34 -2.85 6.22 43.27
N GLY A 35 -3.19 6.96 44.31
CA GLY A 35 -4.36 7.84 44.37
C GLY A 35 -4.37 8.86 43.22
N LYS A 36 -3.24 9.52 42.97
CA LYS A 36 -3.07 10.47 41.85
C LYS A 36 -3.34 9.80 40.49
N VAL A 37 -2.76 8.62 40.25
CA VAL A 37 -2.97 7.89 38.99
C VAL A 37 -4.44 7.50 38.82
N VAL A 38 -5.06 6.96 39.87
CA VAL A 38 -6.48 6.56 39.85
C VAL A 38 -7.40 7.77 39.61
N ALA A 39 -7.08 8.92 40.19
CA ALA A 39 -7.85 10.16 40.00
C ALA A 39 -7.77 10.73 38.57
N LEU A 40 -6.75 10.38 37.77
CA LEU A 40 -6.67 10.72 36.34
C LEU A 40 -7.50 9.79 35.44
N VAL A 41 -7.87 8.59 35.90
CA VAL A 41 -8.60 7.61 35.08
C VAL A 41 -9.93 8.17 34.54
N PRO A 42 -10.77 8.90 35.31
CA PRO A 42 -11.96 9.55 34.78
C PRO A 42 -11.66 10.58 33.69
N ALA A 43 -10.59 11.37 33.83
CA ALA A 43 -10.19 12.33 32.81
C ALA A 43 -9.72 11.63 31.53
N HIS A 44 -8.95 10.54 31.66
CA HIS A 44 -8.58 9.71 30.52
C HIS A 44 -9.80 9.10 29.81
N HIS A 45 -10.79 8.60 30.56
CA HIS A 45 -12.06 8.13 29.99
C HIS A 45 -12.83 9.23 29.27
N GLY A 46 -12.93 10.42 29.88
CA GLY A 46 -13.59 11.57 29.27
C GLY A 46 -12.93 12.01 27.97
N LEU A 47 -11.59 11.98 27.88
CA LEU A 47 -10.87 12.34 26.66
C LEU A 47 -11.15 11.34 25.53
N ARG A 48 -11.20 10.04 25.85
CA ARG A 48 -11.57 8.99 24.87
C ARG A 48 -13.00 9.15 24.39
N ASP A 49 -13.93 9.42 25.30
CA ASP A 49 -15.33 9.70 24.98
C ASP A 49 -15.43 10.91 24.06
N LEU A 50 -14.73 12.00 24.40
CA LEU A 50 -14.72 13.25 23.62
C LEU A 50 -14.20 12.99 22.20
N GLY A 51 -13.03 12.38 22.05
CA GLY A 51 -12.44 12.08 20.74
C GLY A 51 -13.35 11.22 19.86
N SER A 52 -13.92 10.15 20.43
CA SER A 52 -14.86 9.29 19.70
C SER A 52 -16.20 9.97 19.36
N SER A 53 -16.55 11.04 20.06
CA SER A 53 -17.78 11.81 19.83
C SER A 53 -17.62 12.89 18.77
N LEU A 54 -16.40 13.17 18.30
CA LEU A 54 -16.16 14.09 17.17
C LEU A 54 -16.69 13.54 15.84
N ILE A 55 -16.81 12.22 15.73
CA ILE A 55 -17.46 11.55 14.62
C ILE A 55 -18.93 11.31 15.00
N LEU A 56 -19.79 12.23 14.56
CA LEU A 56 -21.24 12.18 14.80
C LEU A 56 -21.97 11.19 13.88
N ASP A 57 -21.29 10.65 12.87
CA ASP A 57 -21.87 9.73 11.91
C ASP A 57 -22.42 8.46 12.58
N GLU A 58 -23.71 8.19 12.38
CA GLU A 58 -24.36 6.98 12.89
C GLU A 58 -23.85 5.71 12.18
N ALA A 59 -23.29 5.85 10.97
CA ALA A 59 -22.67 4.77 10.23
C ALA A 59 -21.29 4.33 10.79
N ALA A 60 -20.72 5.06 11.77
CA ALA A 60 -19.45 4.72 12.40
C ALA A 60 -19.57 4.38 13.92
N PRO A 61 -20.33 3.34 14.29
CA PRO A 61 -20.56 3.01 15.70
C PRO A 61 -19.33 2.42 16.38
N SER A 62 -18.49 1.66 15.67
CA SER A 62 -17.32 1.00 16.25
C SER A 62 -16.03 1.84 16.08
N ALA A 63 -15.03 1.52 16.89
CA ALA A 63 -13.70 2.13 16.78
C ALA A 63 -13.08 1.91 15.39
N ARG A 64 -13.32 0.74 14.79
CA ARG A 64 -12.85 0.39 13.44
C ARG A 64 -13.54 1.25 12.38
N ASP A 65 -14.86 1.38 12.48
CA ASP A 65 -15.63 2.15 11.49
C ASP A 65 -15.27 3.64 11.55
N ARG A 66 -14.98 4.17 12.74
CA ARG A 66 -14.46 5.54 12.90
C ARG A 66 -13.10 5.74 12.25
N ILE A 67 -12.17 4.79 12.44
CA ILE A 67 -10.86 4.82 11.76
C ILE A 67 -11.04 4.81 10.25
N LEU A 68 -11.89 3.91 9.75
CA LEU A 68 -12.16 3.82 8.32
C LEU A 68 -12.75 5.12 7.79
N LEU A 69 -13.81 5.63 8.41
CA LEU A 69 -14.45 6.89 8.01
C LEU A 69 -13.45 8.05 7.96
N TYR A 70 -12.59 8.16 8.98
CA TYR A 70 -11.59 9.21 9.05
C TYR A 70 -10.58 9.09 7.90
N LEU A 71 -10.04 7.89 7.66
CA LEU A 71 -9.12 7.64 6.54
C LEU A 71 -9.76 7.86 5.17
N THR A 72 -11.03 7.48 4.98
CA THR A 72 -11.76 7.72 3.72
C THR A 72 -12.11 9.19 3.50
N LYS A 73 -12.24 9.97 4.57
CA LYS A 73 -12.49 11.42 4.47
C LYS A 73 -11.23 12.19 4.07
N TYR A 74 -10.05 11.63 4.36
CA TYR A 74 -8.75 12.23 4.08
C TYR A 74 -7.86 11.26 3.28
N PRO A 75 -8.27 10.83 2.08
CA PRO A 75 -7.49 9.90 1.28
C PRO A 75 -6.17 10.54 0.84
N ARG A 76 -5.11 9.73 0.71
CA ARG A 76 -3.75 10.16 0.33
C ARG A 76 -3.11 11.21 1.26
N GLN A 77 -3.68 11.43 2.45
CA GLN A 77 -3.10 12.27 3.49
C GLN A 77 -2.45 11.41 4.56
N MET A 78 -1.28 11.83 5.04
CA MET A 78 -0.64 11.21 6.20
C MET A 78 -1.45 11.53 7.46
N ILE A 79 -1.93 10.50 8.13
CA ILE A 79 -2.70 10.58 9.38
C ILE A 79 -1.88 9.96 10.50
N ALA A 80 -1.65 10.72 11.56
CA ALA A 80 -0.84 10.26 12.68
C ALA A 80 -1.54 9.16 13.49
N GLY A 81 -0.74 8.26 14.06
CA GLY A 81 -1.26 7.21 14.96
C GLY A 81 -2.06 7.77 16.13
N ASP A 82 -1.63 8.91 16.68
CA ASP A 82 -2.34 9.59 17.77
C ASP A 82 -3.70 10.16 17.33
N GLU A 83 -3.84 10.60 16.08
CA GLU A 83 -5.14 11.01 15.54
C GLU A 83 -6.10 9.81 15.49
N LEU A 84 -5.60 8.66 15.00
CA LEU A 84 -6.36 7.40 14.97
C LEU A 84 -6.74 6.92 16.38
N MET A 85 -5.86 7.12 17.37
CA MET A 85 -6.16 6.84 18.78
C MET A 85 -7.32 7.70 19.29
N VAL A 86 -7.27 9.01 19.02
CA VAL A 86 -8.28 9.98 19.48
C VAL A 86 -9.64 9.66 18.88
N ILE A 87 -9.73 9.54 17.55
CA ILE A 87 -11.01 9.30 16.85
C ILE A 87 -11.58 7.90 17.15
N SER A 88 -10.72 6.90 17.33
CA SER A 88 -11.18 5.53 17.65
C SER A 88 -11.63 5.42 19.12
N GLY A 89 -11.11 6.27 20.01
CA GLY A 89 -11.41 6.25 21.44
C GLY A 89 -10.90 4.99 22.14
N ILE A 90 -9.88 4.32 21.59
CA ILE A 90 -9.27 3.10 22.14
C ILE A 90 -7.74 3.15 22.06
N GLY A 91 -7.06 2.47 22.99
CA GLY A 91 -5.59 2.30 22.92
C GLY A 91 -5.16 1.30 21.85
N GLU A 92 -5.95 0.25 21.61
CA GLU A 92 -5.66 -0.82 20.63
C GLU A 92 -6.09 -0.44 19.19
N TRP A 93 -5.90 0.82 18.80
CA TRP A 93 -6.31 1.33 17.49
C TRP A 93 -5.47 0.72 16.36
N ALA A 94 -4.17 0.47 16.58
CA ALA A 94 -3.27 -0.11 15.57
C ALA A 94 -3.75 -1.50 15.12
N ARG A 95 -4.32 -2.28 16.05
CA ARG A 95 -4.96 -3.56 15.72
C ARG A 95 -6.16 -3.38 14.78
N ARG A 96 -6.98 -2.36 14.99
CA ARG A 96 -8.13 -2.06 14.11
C ARG A 96 -7.70 -1.63 12.72
N VAL A 97 -6.60 -0.88 12.60
CA VAL A 97 -6.00 -0.55 11.30
C VAL A 97 -5.54 -1.82 10.58
N ARG A 98 -4.87 -2.73 11.30
CA ARG A 98 -4.45 -4.02 10.73
C ARG A 98 -5.63 -4.85 10.25
N GLU A 99 -6.71 -4.90 11.01
CA GLU A 99 -7.94 -5.60 10.59
C GLU A 99 -8.53 -4.96 9.33
N LEU A 100 -8.62 -3.63 9.26
CA LEU A 100 -9.09 -2.93 8.05
C LEU A 100 -8.26 -3.28 6.82
N ARG A 101 -6.94 -3.35 6.98
CA ARG A 101 -6.00 -3.70 5.91
C ARG A 101 -6.11 -5.16 5.49
N VAL A 102 -6.11 -6.08 6.46
CA VAL A 102 -5.95 -7.52 6.24
C VAL A 102 -7.29 -8.22 5.99
N GLU A 103 -8.25 -8.00 6.87
CA GLU A 103 -9.53 -8.72 6.85
C GLU A 103 -10.57 -8.01 5.97
N HIS A 104 -10.48 -6.68 5.86
CA HIS A 104 -11.44 -5.87 5.11
C HIS A 104 -10.85 -5.30 3.81
N GLY A 105 -9.56 -5.52 3.52
CA GLY A 105 -8.93 -5.20 2.25
C GLY A 105 -8.86 -3.71 1.90
N TRP A 106 -8.79 -2.84 2.90
CA TRP A 106 -8.55 -1.42 2.67
C TRP A 106 -7.07 -1.15 2.40
N SER A 107 -6.77 -0.41 1.34
CA SER A 107 -5.40 -0.08 0.91
C SER A 107 -4.76 0.97 1.82
N ILE A 108 -4.50 0.61 3.07
CA ILE A 108 -3.91 1.48 4.08
C ILE A 108 -2.42 1.16 4.18
N ALA A 109 -1.55 2.08 3.80
CA ALA A 109 -0.10 1.94 3.96
C ALA A 109 0.39 2.63 5.24
N SER A 110 1.40 2.04 5.88
CA SER A 110 2.17 2.67 6.96
C SER A 110 3.20 3.64 6.39
N GLY A 111 3.61 4.63 7.17
CA GLY A 111 4.69 5.56 6.81
C GLY A 111 6.00 4.85 6.49
N VAL A 112 6.27 3.71 7.13
CA VAL A 112 7.41 2.84 6.81
C VAL A 112 7.31 2.30 5.38
N ALA A 113 6.17 1.69 5.01
CA ALA A 113 5.98 1.15 3.66
C ALA A 113 6.02 2.25 2.59
N ILE A 114 5.45 3.42 2.88
CA ILE A 114 5.48 4.59 1.99
C ILE A 114 6.92 5.05 1.76
N LYS A 115 7.71 5.17 2.83
CA LYS A 115 9.14 5.51 2.74
C LYS A 115 9.90 4.52 1.86
N GLU A 116 9.72 3.22 2.11
CA GLU A 116 10.39 2.15 1.36
C GLU A 116 10.01 2.16 -0.13
N MET A 117 8.75 2.46 -0.47
CA MET A 117 8.30 2.62 -1.86
C MET A 117 8.85 3.88 -2.53
N LEU A 118 8.91 5.01 -1.81
CA LEU A 118 9.49 6.26 -2.30
C LEU A 118 10.99 6.09 -2.62
N GLU A 119 11.74 5.42 -1.74
CA GLU A 119 13.17 5.16 -1.91
C GLU A 119 13.48 4.33 -3.16
N GLN A 120 12.57 3.44 -3.57
CA GLN A 120 12.70 2.65 -4.80
C GLN A 120 12.03 3.31 -6.01
N GLY A 121 11.40 4.47 -5.84
CA GLY A 121 10.71 5.18 -6.90
C GLY A 121 9.45 4.48 -7.43
N GLU A 122 8.90 3.54 -6.64
CA GLU A 122 7.64 2.84 -6.90
C GLU A 122 6.44 3.77 -6.65
N LEU A 123 6.60 4.69 -5.69
CA LEU A 123 5.67 5.76 -5.39
C LEU A 123 6.35 7.11 -5.67
N LYS A 124 5.58 8.11 -6.13
CA LYS A 124 6.10 9.46 -6.39
C LYS A 124 5.64 10.44 -5.30
N PRO A 125 6.46 11.44 -4.93
CA PRO A 125 6.02 12.47 -3.99
C PRO A 125 4.74 13.20 -4.43
N GLU A 126 4.51 13.34 -5.74
CA GLU A 126 3.28 13.91 -6.31
C GLU A 126 2.02 13.04 -6.11
N ASP A 127 2.19 11.74 -5.81
CA ASP A 127 1.08 10.85 -5.45
C ASP A 127 0.57 11.10 -4.02
N LEU A 128 1.33 11.85 -3.22
CA LEU A 128 1.06 12.11 -1.80
C LEU A 128 0.51 13.52 -1.61
N ALA A 129 -0.47 13.67 -0.71
CA ALA A 129 -0.82 15.01 -0.23
C ALA A 129 0.37 15.60 0.55
N ALA A 130 0.53 16.92 0.48
CA ALA A 130 1.60 17.63 1.19
C ALA A 130 1.57 17.31 2.70
N GLY A 131 2.71 16.86 3.23
CA GLY A 131 2.83 16.48 4.64
C GLY A 131 4.22 15.97 4.97
N LYS A 132 4.57 15.98 6.26
CA LYS A 132 5.81 15.36 6.75
C LYS A 132 5.59 13.85 6.82
N LEU A 133 6.50 13.07 6.25
CA LEU A 133 6.47 11.62 6.38
C LEU A 133 6.98 11.21 7.77
N ASP A 134 6.12 10.62 8.59
CA ASP A 134 6.50 9.92 9.82
C ASP A 134 6.21 8.42 9.69
N THR A 135 7.08 7.60 10.26
CA THR A 135 6.99 6.14 10.22
C THR A 135 5.80 5.57 11.02
N ASN A 136 5.29 6.31 12.00
CA ASN A 136 4.15 5.90 12.82
C ASN A 136 2.79 6.26 12.22
N ASP A 137 2.80 6.92 11.07
CA ASP A 137 1.60 7.42 10.42
C ASP A 137 1.04 6.40 9.42
N TYR A 138 -0.20 6.64 9.01
CA TYR A 138 -0.95 5.79 8.10
C TYR A 138 -1.58 6.63 7.01
N MET A 139 -1.80 6.02 5.86
CA MET A 139 -2.43 6.68 4.72
C MET A 139 -3.26 5.69 3.92
N LEU A 140 -4.46 6.11 3.52
CA LEU A 140 -5.30 5.36 2.58
C LEU A 140 -4.91 5.70 1.14
N LEU A 141 -4.44 4.70 0.38
CA LEU A 141 -3.95 4.83 -0.99
C LEU A 141 -5.05 4.64 -2.06
N ASP A 142 -6.03 3.79 -1.78
CA ASP A 142 -7.23 3.59 -2.61
C ASP A 142 -8.46 3.51 -1.71
N GLU A 143 -9.54 4.14 -2.15
CA GLU A 143 -10.84 4.22 -1.48
C GLU A 143 -11.74 3.03 -1.84
N ARG A 144 -11.28 2.14 -2.72
CA ARG A 144 -11.99 0.91 -3.08
C ARG A 144 -11.58 -0.24 -2.17
N GLN A 145 -12.59 -0.92 -1.65
CA GLN A 145 -12.41 -2.11 -0.83
C GLN A 145 -12.03 -3.32 -1.70
N ASP A 146 -10.93 -3.98 -1.35
CA ASP A 146 -10.56 -5.26 -1.94
C ASP A 146 -11.22 -6.42 -1.18
N ARG A 147 -12.21 -7.06 -1.81
CA ARG A 147 -12.95 -8.17 -1.18
C ARG A 147 -12.16 -9.50 -1.17
N ASP A 148 -11.12 -9.61 -1.98
CA ASP A 148 -10.29 -10.81 -2.08
C ASP A 148 -9.09 -10.78 -1.11
N ALA A 149 -8.81 -9.63 -0.50
CA ALA A 149 -7.67 -9.45 0.41
C ALA A 149 -7.64 -10.45 1.56
N ALA A 150 -8.80 -10.76 2.15
CA ALA A 150 -8.89 -11.76 3.23
C ALA A 150 -8.47 -13.17 2.77
N PHE A 151 -8.81 -13.54 1.54
CA PHE A 151 -8.37 -14.81 0.95
C PHE A 151 -6.87 -14.78 0.66
N ARG A 152 -6.37 -13.71 0.03
CA ARG A 152 -4.94 -13.55 -0.26
C ARG A 152 -4.08 -13.54 1.00
N TRP A 153 -4.61 -13.04 2.11
CA TRP A 153 -3.89 -13.03 3.38
C TRP A 153 -3.55 -14.44 3.89
N ASN A 154 -4.41 -15.44 3.66
CA ASN A 154 -4.09 -16.83 4.04
C ASN A 154 -2.85 -17.32 3.28
N THR A 155 -2.83 -17.12 1.96
CA THR A 155 -1.68 -17.42 1.11
C THR A 155 -0.43 -16.67 1.58
N ALA A 156 -0.57 -15.37 1.88
CA ALA A 156 0.54 -14.54 2.38
C ALA A 156 1.11 -15.08 3.70
N ASN A 157 0.25 -15.52 4.62
CA ASN A 157 0.64 -16.06 5.92
C ASN A 157 1.37 -17.40 5.79
N ASP A 158 0.96 -18.26 4.86
CA ASP A 158 1.62 -19.54 4.63
C ASP A 158 3.00 -19.33 3.99
N ILE A 159 3.11 -18.47 2.98
CA ILE A 159 4.38 -18.11 2.34
C ILE A 159 5.33 -17.42 3.34
N ARG A 160 4.81 -16.52 4.19
CA ARG A 160 5.63 -15.82 5.19
C ARG A 160 6.38 -16.80 6.10
N LYS A 161 5.77 -17.94 6.46
CA LYS A 161 6.32 -18.98 7.35
C LYS A 161 7.36 -19.90 6.70
N THR A 162 7.51 -19.87 5.37
CA THR A 162 8.50 -20.72 4.69
C THR A 162 9.93 -20.27 5.04
N LYS A 163 10.91 -21.13 4.79
CA LYS A 163 12.35 -20.82 4.98
C LYS A 163 12.99 -20.15 3.76
N ALA A 164 12.19 -19.73 2.77
CA ALA A 164 12.66 -19.12 1.53
C ALA A 164 13.24 -17.71 1.75
N SER A 165 14.01 -17.21 0.79
CA SER A 165 14.55 -15.85 0.82
C SER A 165 13.43 -14.80 0.73
N VAL A 166 13.72 -13.54 1.06
CA VAL A 166 12.73 -12.45 0.94
C VAL A 166 12.21 -12.33 -0.49
N GLN A 167 13.11 -12.37 -1.47
CA GLN A 167 12.78 -12.27 -2.89
C GLN A 167 11.94 -13.47 -3.36
N ASP A 168 12.30 -14.69 -2.95
CA ASP A 168 11.54 -15.89 -3.32
C ASP A 168 10.13 -15.87 -2.74
N LYS A 169 9.97 -15.44 -1.48
CA LYS A 169 8.65 -15.29 -0.85
C LYS A 169 7.76 -14.29 -1.59
N ILE A 170 8.34 -13.14 -1.93
CA ILE A 170 7.66 -12.11 -2.73
C ILE A 170 7.23 -12.68 -4.08
N LEU A 171 8.14 -13.38 -4.77
CA LEU A 171 7.85 -13.99 -6.06
C LEU A 171 6.78 -15.08 -5.97
N GLU A 172 6.85 -15.95 -4.96
CA GLU A 172 5.84 -17.00 -4.71
C GLU A 172 4.46 -16.38 -4.48
N PHE A 173 4.39 -15.29 -3.71
CA PHE A 173 3.14 -14.59 -3.46
C PHE A 173 2.60 -13.91 -4.72
N LEU A 174 3.46 -13.30 -5.54
CA LEU A 174 3.08 -12.73 -6.84
C LEU A 174 2.58 -13.82 -7.80
N LYS A 175 3.26 -14.98 -7.87
CA LYS A 175 2.83 -16.13 -8.69
C LYS A 175 1.50 -16.73 -8.24
N ALA A 176 1.20 -16.70 -6.94
CA ALA A 176 -0.11 -17.11 -6.44
C ALA A 176 -1.23 -16.12 -6.81
N ASN A 177 -0.88 -14.92 -7.26
CA ASN A 177 -1.80 -13.82 -7.56
C ASN A 177 -1.56 -13.21 -8.97
N VAL A 178 -1.13 -14.01 -9.95
CA VAL A 178 -0.94 -13.53 -11.33
C VAL A 178 -2.22 -12.88 -11.86
N GLY A 179 -2.04 -11.72 -12.51
CA GLY A 179 -3.14 -10.92 -13.06
C GLY A 179 -4.02 -10.24 -11.99
N LYS A 180 -3.66 -10.35 -10.70
CA LYS A 180 -4.41 -9.71 -9.60
C LYS A 180 -3.54 -8.66 -8.91
N PRO A 181 -4.07 -7.45 -8.67
CA PRO A 181 -3.35 -6.43 -7.91
C PRO A 181 -3.12 -6.87 -6.46
N VAL A 182 -1.91 -6.60 -5.95
CA VAL A 182 -1.53 -6.77 -4.55
C VAL A 182 -0.88 -5.48 -4.01
N THR A 183 -1.07 -5.20 -2.73
CA THR A 183 -0.56 -3.98 -2.10
C THR A 183 0.89 -4.12 -1.64
N GLY A 184 1.63 -3.00 -1.55
CA GLY A 184 2.97 -2.99 -0.97
C GLY A 184 3.02 -3.52 0.47
N GLU A 185 1.95 -3.33 1.25
CA GLU A 185 1.86 -3.89 2.61
C GLU A 185 1.71 -5.42 2.64
N GLU A 186 1.01 -6.01 1.67
CA GLU A 186 0.98 -7.48 1.52
C GLU A 186 2.37 -8.02 1.19
N LEU A 187 3.11 -7.37 0.29
CA LEU A 187 4.48 -7.76 -0.07
C LEU A 187 5.44 -7.60 1.12
N ARG A 188 5.33 -6.48 1.85
CA ARG A 188 6.08 -6.23 3.08
C ARG A 188 5.79 -7.27 4.16
N TYR A 189 4.52 -7.66 4.32
CA TYR A 189 4.12 -8.69 5.27
C TYR A 189 4.73 -10.06 4.93
N VAL A 190 4.65 -10.48 3.66
CA VAL A 190 5.25 -11.73 3.16
C VAL A 190 6.76 -11.73 3.34
N ALA A 191 7.40 -10.58 3.14
CA ALA A 191 8.82 -10.34 3.37
C ALA A 191 9.23 -10.35 4.85
N ASN A 192 8.35 -10.72 5.80
CA ASN A 192 8.59 -10.65 7.24
C ASN A 192 8.94 -9.23 7.71
N ASP A 193 8.26 -8.23 7.14
CA ASP A 193 8.38 -6.82 7.51
C ASP A 193 9.81 -6.26 7.31
N LYS A 194 10.62 -6.91 6.45
CA LYS A 194 11.99 -6.49 6.11
C LYS A 194 11.97 -5.26 5.23
N THR A 195 12.81 -4.28 5.54
CA THR A 195 12.83 -2.98 4.83
C THR A 195 13.25 -3.07 3.36
N GLU A 196 14.00 -4.11 3.01
CA GLU A 196 14.46 -4.35 1.64
C GLU A 196 13.37 -4.89 0.69
N TRP A 197 12.15 -5.15 1.16
CA TRP A 197 11.09 -5.77 0.36
C TRP A 197 10.85 -5.02 -0.96
N ALA A 198 10.75 -3.68 -0.92
CA ALA A 198 10.47 -2.87 -2.11
C ALA A 198 11.59 -3.00 -3.15
N ARG A 199 12.84 -3.03 -2.66
CA ARG A 199 14.01 -3.28 -3.51
C ARG A 199 13.97 -4.67 -4.13
N ARG A 200 13.59 -5.70 -3.36
CA ARG A 200 13.47 -7.08 -3.89
C ARG A 200 12.39 -7.22 -4.94
N VAL A 201 11.27 -6.49 -4.81
CA VAL A 201 10.24 -6.42 -5.86
C VAL A 201 10.80 -5.77 -7.12
N ARG A 202 11.52 -4.65 -6.99
CA ARG A 202 12.19 -3.98 -8.12
C ARG A 202 13.17 -4.92 -8.84
N GLU A 203 13.98 -5.67 -8.09
CA GLU A 203 14.93 -6.66 -8.63
C GLU A 203 14.23 -7.77 -9.41
N LEU A 204 13.05 -8.22 -8.98
CA LEU A 204 12.27 -9.19 -9.75
C LEU A 204 11.99 -8.68 -11.17
N ARG A 205 11.72 -7.38 -11.32
CA ARG A 205 11.51 -6.72 -12.62
C ARG A 205 12.81 -6.44 -13.38
N THR A 206 13.82 -5.86 -12.72
CA THR A 206 15.00 -5.31 -13.41
C THR A 206 16.16 -6.29 -13.57
N GLU A 207 16.20 -7.36 -12.78
CA GLU A 207 17.33 -8.29 -12.73
C GLU A 207 16.89 -9.72 -13.02
N GLU A 208 15.74 -10.14 -12.48
CA GLU A 208 15.20 -11.49 -12.69
C GLU A 208 14.27 -11.60 -13.90
N GLY A 209 13.83 -10.49 -14.48
CA GLY A 209 13.05 -10.51 -15.73
C GLY A 209 11.59 -10.96 -15.56
N TRP A 210 11.00 -10.81 -14.38
CA TRP A 210 9.57 -11.00 -14.18
C TRP A 210 8.79 -9.75 -14.58
N ALA A 211 7.64 -9.95 -15.23
CA ALA A 211 6.74 -8.87 -15.65
C ALA A 211 5.94 -8.29 -14.46
N VAL A 212 6.65 -7.72 -13.47
CA VAL A 212 6.04 -7.06 -12.31
C VAL A 212 5.76 -5.60 -12.63
N ALA A 213 4.50 -5.28 -12.94
CA ALA A 213 4.08 -3.92 -13.25
C ALA A 213 3.51 -3.19 -12.02
N THR A 214 3.59 -1.86 -12.08
CA THR A 214 2.95 -0.93 -11.14
C THR A 214 2.33 0.21 -11.93
N ARG A 215 1.64 1.13 -11.25
CA ARG A 215 1.12 2.37 -11.85
C ARG A 215 2.14 3.08 -12.71
N ASN A 216 3.38 3.17 -12.22
CA ASN A 216 4.45 3.88 -12.88
C ASN A 216 5.16 3.02 -13.94
N MET A 217 4.92 1.71 -13.98
CA MET A 217 5.71 0.72 -14.72
C MET A 217 4.83 -0.12 -15.65
N GLY A 218 4.02 0.54 -16.49
CA GLY A 218 3.27 -0.10 -17.58
C GLY A 218 1.76 -0.19 -17.38
N ARG A 219 1.25 0.09 -16.17
CA ARG A 219 -0.17 -0.04 -15.83
C ARG A 219 -0.74 1.22 -15.18
N PRO A 220 -0.84 2.35 -15.91
CA PRO A 220 -1.19 3.66 -15.34
C PRO A 220 -2.57 3.71 -14.66
N GLU A 221 -3.45 2.75 -14.97
CA GLU A 221 -4.77 2.60 -14.37
C GLU A 221 -4.75 1.94 -12.97
N LEU A 222 -3.63 1.35 -12.55
CA LEU A 222 -3.51 0.74 -11.24
C LEU A 222 -3.58 1.77 -10.10
N PRO A 223 -4.11 1.36 -8.93
CA PRO A 223 -4.04 2.17 -7.73
C PRO A 223 -2.60 2.44 -7.28
N ILE A 224 -2.44 3.50 -6.49
CA ILE A 224 -1.14 3.85 -5.88
C ILE A 224 -0.70 2.73 -4.93
N GLY A 225 0.60 2.42 -4.92
CA GLY A 225 1.20 1.40 -4.04
C GLY A 225 0.76 -0.04 -4.32
N THR A 226 0.26 -0.28 -5.54
CA THR A 226 -0.18 -1.60 -6.02
C THR A 226 0.79 -2.17 -7.04
N TYR A 227 0.96 -3.49 -6.97
CA TYR A 227 1.82 -4.29 -7.82
C TYR A 227 1.00 -5.40 -8.47
N ILE A 228 1.35 -5.77 -9.70
CA ILE A 228 0.75 -6.90 -10.41
C ILE A 228 1.87 -7.69 -11.09
N LEU A 229 1.80 -9.02 -11.02
CA LEU A 229 2.57 -9.88 -11.91
C LEU A 229 1.68 -10.20 -13.10
N GLU A 230 2.11 -9.76 -14.29
CA GLU A 230 1.31 -9.86 -15.51
C GLU A 230 1.12 -11.31 -15.95
N ASP A 231 2.21 -12.09 -15.96
CA ASP A 231 2.20 -13.49 -16.33
C ASP A 231 3.28 -14.30 -15.60
N LEU A 232 3.39 -15.58 -15.96
CA LEU A 232 4.40 -16.50 -15.41
C LEU A 232 5.65 -16.61 -16.31
N HIS A 233 5.75 -15.80 -17.36
CA HIS A 233 6.90 -15.79 -18.23
C HIS A 233 8.04 -14.99 -17.59
N GLN A 234 9.22 -15.61 -17.55
CA GLN A 234 10.44 -14.95 -17.08
C GLN A 234 11.31 -14.66 -18.29
N ALA A 235 11.64 -13.38 -18.50
CA ALA A 235 12.48 -12.96 -19.61
C ALA A 235 13.85 -13.67 -19.58
N PRO A 236 14.43 -13.98 -20.76
CA PRO A 236 15.72 -14.64 -20.84
C PRO A 236 16.84 -13.73 -20.31
N PRO A 237 17.97 -14.28 -19.79
CA PRO A 237 19.02 -13.51 -19.10
C PRO A 237 19.56 -12.28 -19.83
N HIS A 238 19.58 -12.28 -21.17
CA HIS A 238 20.08 -11.16 -21.97
C HIS A 238 19.12 -9.96 -21.99
N ASP A 239 17.82 -10.18 -21.82
CA ASP A 239 16.79 -9.12 -21.91
C ASP A 239 16.36 -8.58 -20.54
N ARG A 240 16.83 -9.18 -19.44
CA ARG A 240 16.35 -8.82 -18.07
C ARG A 240 16.69 -7.39 -17.66
N ARG A 241 17.81 -6.85 -18.13
CA ARG A 241 18.45 -5.66 -17.55
C ARG A 241 18.06 -4.34 -18.22
N ILE A 242 16.77 -4.03 -18.25
CA ILE A 242 16.30 -2.69 -18.65
C ILE A 242 16.09 -1.84 -17.39
N PRO A 243 16.82 -0.72 -17.21
CA PRO A 243 16.62 0.21 -16.11
C PRO A 243 15.20 0.77 -16.05
N ASP A 244 14.68 1.03 -14.84
CA ASP A 244 13.30 1.49 -14.66
C ASP A 244 13.05 2.93 -15.14
N ASP A 245 14.06 3.79 -15.13
CA ASP A 245 14.01 5.11 -15.75
C ASP A 245 13.85 5.01 -17.26
N VAL A 246 14.65 4.18 -17.94
CA VAL A 246 14.53 3.91 -19.38
C VAL A 246 13.16 3.29 -19.69
N ARG A 247 12.74 2.28 -18.93
CA ARG A 247 11.43 1.63 -19.10
C ARG A 247 10.29 2.65 -19.01
N ARG A 248 10.31 3.51 -18.00
CA ARG A 248 9.31 4.57 -17.83
C ARG A 248 9.32 5.57 -18.96
N ALA A 249 10.50 5.98 -19.40
CA ALA A 249 10.63 6.96 -20.46
C ALA A 249 10.08 6.43 -21.79
N VAL A 250 10.41 5.18 -22.15
CA VAL A 250 9.88 4.49 -23.34
C VAL A 250 8.36 4.33 -23.25
N LEU A 251 7.84 3.81 -22.14
CA LEU A 251 6.39 3.64 -21.96
C LEU A 251 5.64 4.98 -22.04
N ARG A 252 6.18 6.04 -21.45
CA ARG A 252 5.58 7.38 -21.50
C ARG A 252 5.65 7.96 -22.91
N ARG A 253 6.78 7.84 -23.59
CA ARG A 253 6.97 8.27 -24.99
C ARG A 253 5.96 7.60 -25.91
N ASP A 254 5.74 6.31 -25.72
CA ASP A 254 4.83 5.49 -26.51
C ASP A 254 3.37 5.59 -26.02
N GLY A 255 3.08 6.49 -25.08
CA GLY A 255 1.72 6.74 -24.58
C GLY A 255 1.07 5.53 -23.91
N TYR A 256 1.86 4.65 -23.29
CA TYR A 256 1.42 3.38 -22.69
C TYR A 256 0.56 2.55 -23.68
N THR A 257 0.99 2.52 -24.94
CA THR A 257 0.25 1.90 -26.05
C THR A 257 1.19 1.01 -26.86
N CYS A 258 0.70 -0.12 -27.36
CA CYS A 258 1.43 -0.93 -28.32
C CYS A 258 1.59 -0.17 -29.65
N LEU A 259 2.83 0.05 -30.08
CA LEU A 259 3.11 0.79 -31.32
C LEU A 259 2.73 0.03 -32.60
N HIS A 260 2.42 -1.28 -32.51
CA HIS A 260 2.05 -2.10 -33.66
C HIS A 260 0.53 -2.19 -33.87
N CYS A 261 -0.23 -2.48 -32.81
CA CYS A 261 -1.68 -2.70 -32.92
C CYS A 261 -2.54 -1.67 -32.17
N GLY A 262 -1.95 -0.73 -31.43
CA GLY A 262 -2.68 0.29 -30.67
C GLY A 262 -3.29 -0.21 -29.36
N TRP A 263 -3.05 -1.46 -28.96
CA TRP A 263 -3.58 -2.00 -27.70
C TRP A 263 -3.07 -1.23 -26.48
N THR A 264 -3.96 -1.00 -25.51
CA THR A 264 -3.70 -0.27 -24.27
C THR A 264 -4.06 -1.10 -23.03
N PRO A 265 -3.42 -0.88 -21.87
CA PRO A 265 -3.78 -1.55 -20.62
C PRO A 265 -5.26 -1.41 -20.22
N SER A 266 -5.93 -0.34 -20.63
CA SER A 266 -7.37 -0.14 -20.40
C SER A 266 -8.27 -1.15 -21.11
N GLU A 267 -7.77 -1.84 -22.14
CA GLU A 267 -8.51 -2.88 -22.87
C GLU A 267 -8.33 -4.28 -22.23
N TRP A 268 -7.51 -4.39 -21.17
CA TRP A 268 -7.24 -5.64 -20.50
C TRP A 268 -8.52 -6.31 -20.00
N ASN A 269 -8.63 -7.61 -20.28
CA ASN A 269 -9.68 -8.44 -19.73
C ASN A 269 -9.21 -9.90 -19.66
N LYS A 270 -9.94 -10.75 -18.94
CA LYS A 270 -9.54 -12.15 -18.73
C LYS A 270 -9.46 -12.97 -20.03
N ALA A 271 -10.21 -12.62 -21.07
CA ALA A 271 -10.15 -13.30 -22.37
C ALA A 271 -9.00 -12.80 -23.25
N ASP A 272 -8.48 -11.60 -22.97
CA ASP A 272 -7.35 -10.98 -23.65
C ASP A 272 -6.33 -10.45 -22.61
N PRO A 273 -5.53 -11.34 -21.99
CA PRO A 273 -4.61 -11.01 -20.90
C PRO A 273 -3.29 -10.42 -21.43
N ARG A 274 -3.31 -9.78 -22.60
CA ARG A 274 -2.15 -9.06 -23.13
C ARG A 274 -1.69 -8.00 -22.14
N HIS A 275 -0.41 -7.71 -22.14
CA HIS A 275 0.19 -6.59 -21.42
C HIS A 275 1.34 -6.02 -22.23
N LEU A 276 1.86 -4.86 -21.81
CA LEU A 276 2.93 -4.17 -22.51
C LEU A 276 4.31 -4.71 -22.09
N GLU A 277 5.14 -4.95 -23.08
CA GLU A 277 6.56 -5.30 -22.94
C GLU A 277 7.41 -4.32 -23.75
N LEU A 278 8.67 -4.19 -23.35
CA LEU A 278 9.64 -3.45 -24.14
C LEU A 278 10.37 -4.40 -25.07
N HIS A 279 10.48 -3.99 -26.32
CA HIS A 279 11.14 -4.72 -27.38
C HIS A 279 12.32 -3.92 -27.91
N HIS A 280 13.43 -4.60 -28.18
CA HIS A 280 14.61 -4.00 -28.81
C HIS A 280 14.48 -3.98 -30.33
N LYS A 281 14.56 -2.79 -30.94
CA LYS A 281 14.61 -2.64 -32.41
C LYS A 281 15.85 -3.33 -33.00
N VAL A 282 16.99 -3.20 -32.32
CA VAL A 282 18.21 -3.96 -32.57
C VAL A 282 18.37 -4.93 -31.41
N GLN A 283 18.25 -6.23 -31.68
CA GLN A 283 18.33 -7.28 -30.66
C GLN A 283 19.63 -7.26 -29.87
N HIS A 284 19.57 -7.67 -28.59
CA HIS A 284 20.75 -7.80 -27.72
C HIS A 284 21.84 -8.68 -28.32
N ALA A 285 21.45 -9.79 -28.95
CA ALA A 285 22.37 -10.69 -29.64
C ALA A 285 23.20 -9.98 -30.75
N HIS A 286 22.70 -8.87 -31.28
CA HIS A 286 23.34 -8.06 -32.32
C HIS A 286 23.95 -6.75 -31.77
N GLY A 287 24.14 -6.64 -30.44
CA GLY A 287 24.71 -5.45 -29.81
C GLY A 287 23.69 -4.34 -29.50
N GLY A 288 22.40 -4.69 -29.50
CA GLY A 288 21.32 -3.82 -29.05
C GLY A 288 21.54 -3.24 -27.66
N LYS A 289 21.28 -1.95 -27.49
CA LYS A 289 21.40 -1.26 -26.20
C LYS A 289 20.07 -1.20 -25.46
N ASN A 290 20.14 -1.09 -24.13
CA ASN A 290 19.01 -0.81 -23.25
C ASN A 290 18.79 0.71 -23.11
N ASP A 291 18.64 1.41 -24.23
CA ASP A 291 18.38 2.85 -24.28
C ASP A 291 17.02 3.14 -24.92
N GLU A 292 16.53 4.36 -24.72
CA GLU A 292 15.19 4.75 -25.18
C GLU A 292 15.08 4.65 -26.70
N GLU A 293 16.13 5.00 -27.43
CA GLU A 293 16.16 5.01 -28.89
C GLU A 293 16.00 3.60 -29.48
N ASN A 294 16.59 2.59 -28.84
CA ASN A 294 16.54 1.20 -29.27
C ASN A 294 15.31 0.43 -28.76
N LEU A 295 14.56 0.97 -27.79
CA LEU A 295 13.41 0.29 -27.20
C LEU A 295 12.08 0.82 -27.76
N ILE A 296 11.11 -0.08 -27.96
CA ILE A 296 9.71 0.23 -28.28
C ILE A 296 8.75 -0.55 -27.41
N THR A 297 7.55 -0.01 -27.22
CA THR A 297 6.47 -0.66 -26.49
C THR A 297 5.62 -1.51 -27.42
N LEU A 298 5.52 -2.82 -27.13
CA LEU A 298 4.65 -3.76 -27.83
C LEU A 298 3.75 -4.49 -26.83
N CYS A 299 2.57 -4.96 -27.24
CA CYS A 299 1.83 -5.93 -26.43
C CYS A 299 2.44 -7.32 -26.63
N THR A 300 2.30 -8.22 -25.65
CA THR A 300 2.86 -9.58 -25.71
C THR A 300 2.58 -10.32 -27.01
N VAL A 301 1.36 -10.21 -27.56
CA VAL A 301 1.03 -10.85 -28.85
C VAL A 301 1.82 -10.25 -30.02
N CYS A 302 1.94 -8.93 -30.11
CA CYS A 302 2.76 -8.32 -31.17
C CYS A 302 4.25 -8.56 -30.94
N HIS A 303 4.69 -8.61 -29.68
CA HIS A 303 6.06 -8.92 -29.31
C HIS A 303 6.45 -10.33 -29.78
N ASP A 304 5.62 -11.33 -29.52
CA ASP A 304 5.81 -12.71 -29.98
C ASP A 304 5.83 -12.85 -31.50
N VAL A 305 5.01 -12.07 -32.21
CA VAL A 305 5.00 -12.06 -33.69
C VAL A 305 6.33 -11.54 -34.22
N VAL A 306 6.81 -10.41 -33.70
CA VAL A 306 8.10 -9.84 -34.13
C VAL A 306 9.26 -10.81 -33.86
N HIS A 307 9.30 -11.43 -32.67
CA HIS A 307 10.31 -12.45 -32.34
C HIS A 307 10.24 -13.71 -33.20
N ARG A 308 9.06 -14.02 -33.77
CA ARG A 308 8.89 -15.14 -34.69
C ARG A 308 9.43 -14.79 -36.07
N ASP A 309 9.11 -13.60 -36.56
CA ASP A 309 9.48 -13.14 -37.89
C ASP A 309 10.99 -12.84 -38.00
N GLU A 310 11.64 -12.42 -36.91
CA GLU A 310 13.10 -12.19 -36.85
C GLU A 310 13.94 -13.48 -36.79
N LYS A 311 13.31 -14.63 -36.52
CA LYS A 311 13.99 -15.95 -36.51
C LYS A 311 14.01 -16.64 -37.88
N VAL A 312 13.38 -16.03 -38.89
CA VAL A 312 13.31 -16.50 -40.28
C VAL A 312 14.32 -15.74 -41.14
#